data_AF-A0A932L9N6-F1
#
_entry.id   AF-A0A932L9N6-F1
#
_cell.length_a   1.000
_cell.length_b   1.000
_cell.length_c   1.000
_cell.angle_alpha   90.00
_cell.angle_beta   90.00
_cell.angle_gamma   90.00
#
_symmetry.space_group_name_H-M   'P 1'
#
loop_
_entity.id
_entity.type
_entity.pdbx_description
1 polymer ?
#
loop_
_entity_poly.entity_id
_entity_poly.type
_entity_poly.pdbx_seq_one_letter_code
_entity_poly.pdbx_strand_id
1 'polypeptide(L)' 'MATVQELRPAPEAVAVFTRLCRRPHCLFLDSARRDAALGRYSFVAADPFSYWERGVGERDALGELAARLSQFSVESL' A
#
# COMPACT_ATOMS: atom_id res chain seq x y z
N MET A 1 -19.35 -0.78 8.64
CA MET A 1 -18.83 -2.06 8.13
C MET A 1 -17.36 -2.09 8.48
N ALA A 2 -16.81 -3.19 9.03
CA ALA A 2 -15.39 -3.24 9.37
C ALA A 2 -14.55 -3.06 8.09
N THR A 3 -13.59 -2.13 8.11
CA THR A 3 -12.68 -1.81 7.00
C THR A 3 -11.57 -2.86 6.82
N VAL A 4 -11.45 -3.80 7.76
CA VAL A 4 -10.46 -4.89 7.74
C VAL A 4 -11.15 -6.24 7.89
N GLN A 5 -10.76 -7.19 7.04
CA GLN A 5 -11.18 -8.58 7.09
C GLN A 5 -9.95 -9.49 7.20
N GLU A 6 -9.91 -10.30 8.26
CA GLU A 6 -8.87 -11.31 8.42
C GLU A 6 -9.12 -12.48 7.45
N LEU A 7 -8.09 -12.88 6.71
CA LEU A 7 -8.12 -14.04 5.82
C LEU A 7 -7.58 -15.26 6.56
N ARG A 8 -8.35 -16.36 6.60
CA ARG A 8 -7.94 -17.63 7.22
C ARG A 8 -8.09 -18.79 6.24
N PRO A 9 -7.01 -19.51 5.89
CA PRO A 9 -5.62 -19.23 6.27
C PRO A 9 -5.11 -17.94 5.62
N ALA A 10 -4.11 -17.30 6.24
CA ALA A 10 -3.44 -16.16 5.64
C ALA A 10 -2.65 -16.63 4.40
N PRO A 11 -2.86 -16.01 3.22
CA PRO A 11 -2.11 -16.38 2.03
C PRO A 11 -0.66 -15.88 2.11
N GLU A 12 0.27 -16.60 1.48
CA GLU A 12 1.64 -16.14 1.30
C GLU A 12 1.66 -14.87 0.44
N ALA A 13 2.30 -13.81 0.93
CA ALA A 13 2.27 -12.50 0.29
C ALA A 13 2.80 -12.53 -1.16
N VAL A 14 3.85 -13.33 -1.43
CA VAL A 14 4.41 -13.52 -2.77
C VAL A 14 3.43 -14.21 -3.73
N ALA A 15 2.59 -15.13 -3.23
CA ALA A 15 1.57 -15.78 -4.04
C ALA A 15 0.45 -14.78 -4.40
N VAL A 16 0.06 -13.92 -3.45
CA VAL A 16 -0.90 -12.83 -3.71
C VAL A 16 -0.35 -11.87 -4.76
N PHE A 17 0.90 -11.41 -4.60
CA PHE A 17 1.55 -10.54 -5.59
C PHE A 17 1.58 -11.18 -6.98
N THR A 18 1.99 -12.45 -7.08
CA THR A 18 2.05 -13.18 -8.37
C THR A 18 0.68 -13.23 -9.04
N ARG A 19 -0.40 -13.36 -8.26
CA ARG A 19 -1.76 -13.37 -8.82
C ARG A 19 -2.23 -12.00 -9.28
N LEU A 20 -1.76 -10.93 -8.63
CA LEU A 20 -2.18 -9.55 -8.86
C LEU A 20 -1.23 -8.73 -9.74
N CYS A 21 -0.04 -9.24 -10.08
CA CYS A 21 1.02 -8.48 -10.75
C CYS A 21 0.64 -7.88 -12.12
N ARG A 22 -0.44 -8.36 -12.74
CA ARG A 22 -0.99 -7.82 -14.00
C ARG A 22 -1.98 -6.67 -13.80
N ARG A 23 -2.33 -6.32 -12.56
CA ARG A 23 -3.20 -5.18 -12.25
C ARG A 23 -2.40 -3.87 -12.28
N PRO A 24 -3.03 -2.74 -12.62
CA PRO A 24 -2.38 -1.43 -12.59
C PRO A 24 -1.74 -1.13 -11.23
N HIS A 25 -0.55 -0.53 -11.26
CA HIS A 25 0.20 -0.07 -10.07
C HIS A 25 0.34 -1.13 -8.96
N CYS A 26 0.57 -2.40 -9.33
CA CYS A 26 0.79 -3.46 -8.35
C CYS A 26 2.11 -3.23 -7.59
N LEU A 27 2.02 -3.17 -6.26
CA LEU A 27 3.10 -2.90 -5.32
C LEU A 27 3.24 -4.09 -4.36
N PHE A 28 4.47 -4.56 -4.19
CA PHE A 28 4.84 -5.53 -3.16
C PHE A 28 6.01 -4.98 -2.34
N LEU A 29 5.77 -4.78 -1.04
CA LEU A 29 6.77 -4.38 -0.06
C LEU A 29 7.04 -5.57 0.86
N ASP A 30 8.24 -6.12 0.81
CA ASP A 30 8.65 -7.24 1.65
C ASP A 30 9.71 -6.81 2.66
N SER A 31 9.68 -7.43 3.84
CA SER A 31 10.67 -7.15 4.89
C SER A 31 11.70 -8.27 4.96
N ALA A 32 12.94 -7.96 4.57
CA ALA A 32 14.07 -8.88 4.71
C ALA A 32 14.57 -8.97 6.18
N ARG A 33 14.13 -8.08 7.06
CA ARG A 33 14.59 -8.00 8.45
C ARG A 33 13.81 -8.95 9.33
N ARG A 34 14.51 -9.90 9.96
CA ARG A 34 13.98 -10.78 11.02
C ARG A 34 14.02 -10.10 12.39
N ASP A 35 13.55 -8.86 12.47
CA ASP A 35 13.50 -8.11 13.73
C ASP A 35 12.15 -8.34 14.43
N ALA A 36 12.17 -8.70 15.72
CA ALA A 36 10.97 -9.08 16.46
C ALA A 36 9.96 -7.93 16.66
N ALA A 37 10.39 -6.67 16.57
CA ALA A 37 9.56 -5.49 16.82
C ALA A 37 9.08 -4.80 15.52
N LEU A 38 9.91 -4.72 14.48
CA LEU A 38 9.60 -3.95 13.26
C LEU A 38 9.61 -4.77 11.95
N GLY A 39 9.94 -6.06 12.00
CA GLY A 39 10.31 -6.85 10.81
C GLY A 39 9.48 -8.10 10.53
N ARG A 40 8.14 -8.02 10.46
CA ARG A 40 7.31 -9.23 10.24
C ARG A 40 6.21 -9.12 9.19
N TYR A 41 6.09 -7.98 8.51
CA TYR A 41 4.99 -7.75 7.59
C TYR A 41 5.48 -7.54 6.17
N SER A 42 4.76 -8.16 5.25
CA SER A 42 4.82 -7.84 3.83
C SER A 42 3.48 -7.23 3.43
N PHE A 43 3.51 -6.23 2.56
CA PHE A 43 2.32 -5.52 2.10
C PHE A 43 2.16 -5.70 0.60
N VAL A 44 0.94 -6.03 0.15
CA VAL A 44 0.57 -6.11 -1.27
C VAL A 44 -0.58 -5.15 -1.51
N ALA A 45 -0.44 -4.29 -2.52
CA ALA A 45 -1.50 -3.41 -3.01
C ALA A 45 -1.56 -3.47 -4.54
N ALA A 46 -2.74 -3.26 -5.11
CA ALA A 46 -2.93 -3.22 -6.56
C ALA A 46 -4.21 -2.45 -6.88
N ASP A 47 -4.31 -1.96 -8.12
CA ASP A 47 -5.52 -1.29 -8.64
C ASP A 47 -6.01 -0.13 -7.75
N PRO A 48 -5.14 0.87 -7.47
CA PRO A 48 -5.51 1.97 -6.59
C PRO A 48 -6.65 2.79 -7.22
N PHE A 49 -7.60 3.23 -6.38
CA PHE A 49 -8.71 4.09 -6.83
C PHE A 49 -8.23 5.48 -7.31
N SER A 50 -7.02 5.89 -6.92
CA SER A 50 -6.33 7.10 -7.38
C SER A 50 -4.83 6.86 -7.40
N TYR A 51 -4.16 7.27 -8.47
CA TYR A 51 -2.70 7.35 -8.55
C TYR A 51 -2.29 8.77 -8.96
N TRP A 52 -1.03 9.12 -8.73
CA TRP A 52 -0.53 10.45 -9.01
C TRP A 52 0.95 10.39 -9.38
N GLU A 53 1.28 11.02 -10.50
CA GLU A 53 2.63 11.14 -11.01
C GLU A 53 2.99 12.62 -11.10
N ARG A 54 4.26 12.94 -10.82
CA ARG A 54 4.78 14.31 -10.86
C ARG A 54 6.11 14.35 -11.58
N GLY A 55 6.30 15.40 -12.36
CA GLY A 55 7.52 15.66 -13.08
C GLY A 55 8.66 16.04 -12.14
N VAL A 56 9.89 15.79 -12.59
CA VAL A 56 11.09 16.23 -11.87
C VAL A 56 11.14 17.76 -11.88
N GLY A 57 11.36 18.36 -10.70
CA GLY A 57 11.51 19.81 -10.55
C GLY A 57 10.20 20.59 -10.40
N GLU A 58 9.06 19.91 -10.40
CA GLU A 58 7.79 20.53 -10.03
C GLU A 58 7.81 20.91 -8.54
N ARG A 59 7.41 22.15 -8.25
CA ARG A 59 7.49 22.70 -6.89
C ARG A 59 6.44 22.05 -5.99
N ASP A 60 6.85 21.73 -4.77
CA ASP A 60 6.00 21.31 -3.65
C ASP A 60 5.07 20.10 -3.87
N ALA A 61 5.54 19.09 -4.61
CA ALA A 61 4.77 17.86 -4.83
C ALA A 61 4.36 17.16 -3.51
N LEU A 62 5.15 17.26 -2.44
CA LEU A 62 4.79 16.67 -1.15
C LEU A 62 3.71 17.47 -0.41
N GLY A 63 3.72 18.81 -0.48
CA GLY A 63 2.64 19.63 0.08
C GLY A 63 1.31 19.40 -0.65
N GLU A 64 1.35 19.31 -1.98
CA GLU A 64 0.19 18.94 -2.80
C GLU A 64 -0.33 17.53 -2.43
N LEU A 65 0.56 16.55 -2.23
CA LEU A 65 0.16 15.21 -1.79
C LEU A 65 -0.55 15.25 -0.43
N ALA A 66 -0.01 15.98 0.54
CA ALA A 66 -0.61 16.11 1.86
C ALA A 66 -2.01 16.73 1.80
N ALA A 67 -2.20 17.77 0.97
CA ALA A 67 -3.50 18.39 0.76
C ALA A 67 -4.51 17.48 0.04
N ARG A 68 -4.06 16.54 -0.80
CA ARG A 68 -4.93 15.51 -1.39
C ARG A 68 -5.28 14.43 -0.38
N LEU A 69 -4.32 13.97 0.41
CA LEU A 69 -4.54 12.93 1.41
C LEU A 69 -5.52 13.36 2.51
N SER A 70 -5.55 14.65 2.87
CA SER A 70 -6.49 15.18 3.87
C SER A 70 -7.96 15.10 3.47
N GLN A 71 -8.25 14.85 2.19
CA GLN A 71 -9.63 14.66 1.70
C GLN A 71 -10.18 13.27 2.05
N PHE A 72 -9.31 12.33 2.44
CA PHE A 72 -9.71 10.97 2.81
C PHE A 72 -9.69 10.83 4.34
N SER A 73 -10.84 10.48 4.91
CA SER A 73 -10.93 10.08 6.31
C SER A 73 -10.64 8.58 6.43
N VAL A 74 -9.74 8.20 7.33
CA VAL A 74 -9.50 6.79 7.68
C VAL A 74 -10.01 6.58 9.09
N GLU A 75 -10.86 5.58 9.31
CA GLU A 75 -11.16 5.10 10.65
C GLU A 75 -9.90 4.41 11.19
N SER A 76 -9.27 4.99 12.20
CA SER A 76 -8.18 4.35 12.92
C SER A 76 -8.76 3.23 13.80
N LEU A 77 -8.23 2.01 13.66
CA LEU A 77 -8.55 0.86 14.52
C LEU A 77 -8.03 1.04 15.95
#